data_AF-A0A6N8AWN6-F1
#
_entry.id   AF-A0A6N8AWN6-F1
#
_cell.length_a   1.000
_cell.length_b   1.000
_cell.length_c   1.000
_cell.angle_alpha   90.00
_cell.angle_beta   90.00
_cell.angle_gamma   90.00
#
_symmetry.space_group_name_H-M   'P 1'
#
loop_
_entity.id
_entity.type
_entity.pdbx_description
1 polymer ?
#
loop_
_entity_poly.entity_id
_entity_poly.type
_entity_poly.pdbx_seq_one_letter_code
_entity_poly.pdbx_strand_id
1 'polypeptide(L)'
;MSSSLDSAIRTSATRISHYIEVHRGHPEVSFQEHVRRRCKERAARVSSRKLVYLDTLAWKCLADYRQGKTNLTPAMKEFGAAMERTAQTGRFAFPISVPTYFELDSMVHPATRESLESLVDEFSQGLCITSFHDRLGSELQQLRMNRLDQAEGLEGFVCSPIEMMGIPTISLPDFVKSHVDQSTFNKAFFDALSELPFSVQMQVAANAPGKKWDNSRGIADLNDGKAQHQSEIVNLNTGIFVELKGGIEAWFVNEGVAPDFQQITLYAASAMYHWQQEPSSRALPTMRILSALYGLMRFDPNRKYKDGDPNDFLVAASSLPVAHALFTDRKFANLLADKRIGLDTFLDCTVIAGFDDMARYLEAQT
;
A
#
# COMPACT_ATOMS: atom_id res chain seq x y z
N MET A 1 -25.21 8.12 -10.92
CA MET A 1 -24.57 7.15 -10.01
C MET A 1 -25.01 5.76 -10.43
N SER A 2 -24.17 4.73 -10.30
CA SER A 2 -24.57 3.35 -10.62
C SER A 2 -25.61 2.86 -9.60
N SER A 3 -26.51 1.96 -10.01
CA SER A 3 -27.49 1.34 -9.10
C SER A 3 -26.82 0.59 -7.93
N SER A 4 -25.62 0.05 -8.17
CA SER A 4 -24.78 -0.60 -7.17
C SER A 4 -24.31 0.37 -6.08
N LEU A 5 -23.79 1.55 -6.45
CA LEU A 5 -23.31 2.55 -5.49
C LEU A 5 -24.44 3.06 -4.59
N ASP A 6 -25.61 3.36 -5.18
CA ASP A 6 -26.78 3.80 -4.43
C ASP A 6 -27.26 2.74 -3.42
N SER A 7 -27.17 1.46 -3.81
CA SER A 7 -27.46 0.32 -2.92
C SER A 7 -26.46 0.25 -1.76
N ALA A 8 -25.16 0.35 -2.05
CA ALA A 8 -24.11 0.31 -1.05
C ALA A 8 -24.23 1.45 -0.03
N ILE A 9 -24.59 2.65 -0.48
CA ILE A 9 -24.83 3.82 0.38
C ILE A 9 -26.01 3.56 1.34
N ARG A 10 -27.14 3.05 0.82
CA ARG A 10 -28.33 2.74 1.65
C ARG A 10 -28.05 1.64 2.67
N THR A 11 -27.35 0.59 2.26
CA THR A 11 -26.93 -0.49 3.18
C THR A 11 -26.01 0.06 4.27
N SER A 12 -25.04 0.90 3.91
CA SER A 12 -24.12 1.52 4.87
C SER A 12 -24.85 2.38 5.89
N ALA A 13 -25.84 3.18 5.46
CA ALA A 13 -26.67 3.97 6.38
C ALA A 13 -27.40 3.10 7.41
N THR A 14 -27.91 1.94 6.99
CA THR A 14 -28.56 0.97 7.89
C THR A 14 -27.54 0.33 8.85
N ARG A 15 -26.33 -0.01 8.36
CA ARG A 15 -25.25 -0.54 9.19
C ARG A 15 -24.78 0.45 10.25
N ILE A 16 -24.70 1.75 9.93
CA ILE A 16 -24.33 2.79 10.89
C ILE A 16 -25.29 2.78 12.09
N SER A 17 -26.60 2.77 11.85
CA SER A 17 -27.60 2.73 12.94
C SER A 17 -27.42 1.50 13.84
N HIS A 18 -27.18 0.32 13.24
CA HIS A 18 -26.89 -0.88 14.00
C HIS A 18 -25.62 -0.75 14.86
N TYR A 19 -24.53 -0.25 14.28
CA TYR A 19 -23.27 -0.09 14.99
C TYR A 19 -23.30 0.99 16.07
N ILE A 20 -24.13 2.02 15.93
CA ILE A 20 -24.35 3.00 17.01
C ILE A 20 -24.85 2.29 18.27
N GLU A 21 -25.83 1.39 18.14
CA GLU A 21 -26.33 0.64 19.30
C GLU A 21 -25.27 -0.30 19.90
N VAL A 22 -24.47 -0.95 19.06
CA VAL A 22 -23.33 -1.77 19.52
C VAL A 22 -22.33 -0.93 20.32
N HIS A 23 -21.93 0.22 19.78
CA HIS A 23 -20.88 1.05 20.37
C HIS A 23 -21.32 1.84 21.60
N ARG A 24 -22.63 2.11 21.75
CA ARG A 24 -23.20 2.65 23.00
C ARG A 24 -23.01 1.72 24.19
N GLY A 25 -22.92 0.40 23.96
CA GLY A 25 -22.60 -0.59 24.98
C GLY A 25 -21.15 -0.58 25.45
N HIS A 26 -20.26 0.13 24.74
CA HIS A 26 -18.81 0.15 24.97
C HIS A 26 -18.23 1.58 24.92
N PRO A 27 -18.70 2.52 25.77
CA PRO A 27 -18.24 3.91 25.78
C PRO A 27 -16.78 4.05 26.22
N GLU A 28 -16.24 3.08 26.96
CA GLU A 28 -14.87 3.05 27.44
C GLU A 28 -13.83 2.83 26.32
N VAL A 29 -14.26 2.27 25.19
CA VAL A 29 -13.39 2.03 24.04
C VAL A 29 -13.31 3.28 23.19
N SER A 30 -12.13 3.92 23.19
CA SER A 30 -11.86 5.08 22.33
C SER A 30 -11.89 4.69 20.85
N PHE A 31 -12.11 5.68 19.98
CA PHE A 31 -12.09 5.45 18.54
C PHE A 31 -10.75 4.88 18.04
N GLN A 32 -9.63 5.38 18.55
CA GLN A 32 -8.30 4.89 18.17
C GLN A 32 -8.08 3.42 18.60
N GLU A 33 -8.53 3.07 19.81
CA GLU A 33 -8.44 1.69 20.30
C GLU A 33 -9.33 0.76 19.47
N HIS A 34 -10.52 1.22 19.08
CA HIS A 34 -11.41 0.48 18.18
C HIS A 34 -10.75 0.19 16.83
N VAL A 35 -10.18 1.20 16.17
CA VAL A 35 -9.47 1.01 14.88
C VAL A 35 -8.32 0.00 15.03
N ARG A 36 -7.48 0.13 16.07
CA ARG A 36 -6.39 -0.83 16.33
C ARG A 36 -6.90 -2.26 16.51
N ARG A 37 -8.03 -2.46 17.21
CA ARG A 37 -8.66 -3.78 17.37
C ARG A 37 -9.09 -4.34 16.02
N ARG A 38 -9.71 -3.53 15.17
CA ARG A 38 -10.14 -3.95 13.83
C ARG A 38 -8.96 -4.31 12.92
N CYS A 39 -7.83 -3.59 13.00
CA CYS A 39 -6.59 -3.98 12.32
C CYS A 39 -6.08 -5.34 12.79
N LYS A 40 -6.04 -5.58 14.11
CA LYS A 40 -5.62 -6.87 14.69
C LYS A 40 -6.52 -8.02 14.28
N GLU A 41 -7.83 -7.83 14.29
CA GLU A 41 -8.81 -8.83 13.82
C GLU A 41 -8.60 -9.18 12.34
N ARG A 42 -8.33 -8.17 11.51
CA ARG A 42 -8.03 -8.35 10.09
C ARG A 42 -6.74 -9.15 9.89
N ALA A 43 -5.67 -8.75 10.57
CA ALA A 43 -4.40 -9.47 10.56
C ALA A 43 -4.56 -10.93 10.99
N ALA A 44 -5.30 -11.18 12.08
CA ALA A 44 -5.58 -12.54 12.55
C ALA A 44 -6.32 -13.37 11.47
N ARG A 45 -7.32 -12.78 10.78
CA ARG A 45 -8.07 -13.45 9.70
C ARG A 45 -7.19 -13.85 8.51
N VAL A 46 -6.16 -13.07 8.19
CA VAL A 46 -5.30 -13.31 7.02
C VAL A 46 -3.97 -13.98 7.36
N SER A 47 -3.64 -14.12 8.65
CA SER A 47 -2.37 -14.70 9.12
C SER A 47 -2.10 -16.13 8.63
N SER A 48 -3.15 -16.91 8.37
CA SER A 48 -3.05 -18.29 7.85
C SER A 48 -2.94 -18.37 6.33
N ARG A 49 -3.09 -17.24 5.63
CA ARG A 49 -3.11 -17.16 4.17
C ARG A 49 -1.76 -16.69 3.64
N LYS A 50 -1.43 -17.14 2.43
CA LYS A 50 -0.30 -16.63 1.67
C LYS A 50 -0.68 -15.30 1.03
N LEU A 51 -0.11 -14.21 1.57
CA LEU A 51 -0.19 -12.89 0.96
C LEU A 51 0.68 -12.84 -0.31
N VAL A 52 0.05 -12.62 -1.46
CA VAL A 52 0.72 -12.41 -2.75
C VAL A 52 0.35 -11.04 -3.26
N TYR A 53 1.33 -10.15 -3.34
CA TYR A 53 1.11 -8.81 -3.87
C TYR A 53 1.19 -8.84 -5.40
N LEU A 54 0.16 -8.31 -6.05
CA LEU A 54 0.11 -8.18 -7.50
C LEU A 54 0.40 -6.74 -7.89
N ASP A 55 1.42 -6.52 -8.69
CA ASP A 55 1.59 -5.24 -9.37
C ASP A 55 0.47 -5.01 -10.41
N THR A 56 0.40 -3.80 -10.94
CA THR A 56 -0.65 -3.40 -11.88
C THR A 56 -0.60 -4.21 -13.18
N LEU A 57 0.59 -4.66 -13.61
CA LEU A 57 0.74 -5.52 -14.78
C LEU A 57 0.05 -6.88 -14.58
N ALA A 58 0.23 -7.49 -13.41
CA ALA A 58 -0.44 -8.74 -13.04
C ALA A 58 -1.96 -8.57 -12.96
N TRP A 59 -2.45 -7.51 -12.32
CA TRP A 59 -3.88 -7.19 -12.30
C TRP A 59 -4.47 -7.00 -13.70
N LYS A 60 -3.75 -6.27 -14.56
CA LYS A 60 -4.15 -6.05 -15.96
C LYS A 60 -4.26 -7.36 -16.73
N CYS A 61 -3.26 -8.23 -16.60
CA CYS A 61 -3.26 -9.52 -17.27
C CYS A 61 -4.48 -10.36 -16.87
N LEU A 62 -4.83 -10.37 -15.58
CA LEU A 62 -5.99 -11.09 -15.07
C LEU A 62 -7.31 -10.51 -15.61
N ALA A 63 -7.41 -9.18 -15.66
CA ALA A 63 -8.57 -8.52 -16.25
C ALA A 63 -8.71 -8.81 -17.75
N ASP A 64 -7.61 -8.77 -18.50
CA ASP A 64 -7.59 -9.09 -19.92
C ASP A 64 -7.94 -10.57 -20.17
N TYR A 65 -7.52 -11.48 -19.28
CA TYR A 65 -7.88 -12.89 -19.29
C TYR A 65 -9.39 -13.11 -19.10
N ARG A 66 -10.00 -12.51 -18.07
CA ARG A 66 -11.46 -12.62 -17.84
C ARG A 66 -12.30 -12.06 -18.98
N GLN A 67 -11.81 -11.01 -19.63
CA GLN A 67 -12.46 -10.42 -20.80
C GLN A 67 -12.30 -11.25 -22.08
N GLY A 68 -11.53 -12.35 -22.04
CA GLY A 68 -11.31 -13.19 -23.20
C GLY A 68 -10.56 -12.50 -24.33
N LYS A 69 -9.66 -11.55 -24.02
CA LYS A 69 -8.91 -10.83 -25.05
C LYS A 69 -8.08 -11.79 -25.91
N THR A 70 -8.10 -11.58 -27.22
CA THR A 70 -7.51 -12.50 -28.20
C THR A 70 -5.98 -12.40 -28.27
N ASN A 71 -5.40 -11.29 -27.84
CA ASN A 71 -3.96 -10.99 -27.92
C ASN A 71 -3.15 -11.53 -26.72
N LEU A 72 -3.74 -12.34 -25.86
CA LEU A 72 -3.06 -12.94 -24.71
C LEU A 72 -2.07 -14.03 -25.16
N THR A 73 -0.85 -13.94 -24.64
CA THR A 73 0.16 -14.99 -24.83
C THR A 73 -0.23 -16.27 -24.06
N PRO A 74 0.36 -17.44 -24.40
CA PRO A 74 0.14 -18.66 -23.63
C PRO A 74 0.43 -18.48 -22.13
N ALA A 75 1.55 -17.84 -21.80
CA ALA A 75 1.96 -17.51 -20.43
C ALA A 75 0.90 -16.70 -19.66
N MET A 76 0.32 -15.69 -20.31
CA MET A 76 -0.75 -14.87 -19.70
C MET A 76 -2.02 -15.67 -19.44
N LYS A 77 -2.37 -16.58 -20.35
CA LYS A 77 -3.55 -17.47 -20.19
C LYS A 77 -3.32 -18.49 -19.07
N GLU A 78 -2.11 -19.05 -18.98
CA GLU A 78 -1.74 -19.98 -17.92
C GLU A 78 -1.78 -19.29 -16.54
N PHE A 79 -1.19 -18.10 -16.43
CA PHE A 79 -1.28 -17.28 -15.23
C PHE A 79 -2.74 -16.94 -14.86
N GLY A 80 -3.54 -16.47 -15.82
CA GLY A 80 -4.97 -16.19 -15.57
C GLY A 80 -5.72 -17.43 -15.07
N ALA A 81 -5.52 -18.59 -15.70
CA ALA A 81 -6.13 -19.84 -15.26
C ALA A 81 -5.66 -20.30 -13.88
N ALA A 82 -4.36 -20.10 -13.55
CA ALA A 82 -3.82 -20.39 -12.23
C ALA A 82 -4.44 -19.50 -11.16
N MET A 83 -4.58 -18.19 -11.43
CA MET A 83 -5.26 -17.25 -10.53
C MET A 83 -6.70 -17.71 -10.21
N GLU A 84 -7.50 -18.06 -11.22
CA GLU A 84 -8.88 -18.56 -11.01
C GLU A 84 -8.91 -19.82 -10.12
N ARG A 85 -7.98 -20.77 -10.33
CA ARG A 85 -7.87 -21.97 -9.48
C ARG A 85 -7.51 -21.59 -8.05
N THR A 86 -6.54 -20.69 -7.86
CA THR A 86 -6.10 -20.29 -6.51
C THR A 86 -7.16 -19.52 -5.73
N ALA A 87 -7.99 -18.71 -6.39
CA ALA A 87 -9.10 -18.00 -5.75
C ALA A 87 -10.06 -18.95 -5.02
N GLN A 88 -10.29 -20.14 -5.59
CA GLN A 88 -11.19 -21.16 -5.04
C GLN A 88 -10.62 -21.88 -3.80
N THR A 89 -9.31 -21.79 -3.55
CA THR A 89 -8.66 -22.50 -2.44
C THR A 89 -8.85 -21.83 -1.07
N GLY A 90 -9.11 -20.52 -1.05
CA GLY A 90 -9.11 -19.71 0.18
C GLY A 90 -7.76 -19.58 0.89
N ARG A 91 -6.67 -20.13 0.32
CA ARG A 91 -5.32 -20.12 0.90
C ARG A 91 -4.53 -18.85 0.63
N PHE A 92 -4.96 -18.04 -0.32
CA PHE A 92 -4.27 -16.83 -0.74
C PHE A 92 -5.05 -15.57 -0.35
N ALA A 93 -4.32 -14.47 -0.24
CA ALA A 93 -4.89 -13.14 -0.16
C ALA A 93 -4.09 -12.20 -1.06
N PHE A 94 -4.78 -11.36 -1.82
CA PHE A 94 -4.16 -10.48 -2.82
C PHE A 94 -4.40 -9.01 -2.44
N PRO A 95 -3.64 -8.48 -1.46
CA PRO A 95 -3.88 -7.14 -0.96
C PRO A 95 -3.60 -6.07 -2.02
N ILE A 96 -4.33 -4.96 -1.95
CA ILE A 96 -4.11 -3.77 -2.79
C ILE A 96 -3.55 -2.65 -1.92
N SER A 97 -2.56 -1.91 -2.43
CA SER A 97 -2.08 -0.68 -1.79
C SER A 97 -2.41 0.56 -2.63
N VAL A 98 -2.24 1.74 -2.02
CA VAL A 98 -2.48 3.06 -2.64
C VAL A 98 -1.88 3.21 -4.06
N PRO A 99 -0.59 2.91 -4.32
CA PRO A 99 -0.03 3.03 -5.67
C PRO A 99 -0.76 2.17 -6.70
N THR A 100 -1.05 0.91 -6.39
CA THR A 100 -1.80 0.01 -7.28
C THR A 100 -3.23 0.49 -7.47
N TYR A 101 -3.89 1.01 -6.43
CA TYR A 101 -5.22 1.60 -6.56
C TYR A 101 -5.26 2.74 -7.58
N PHE A 102 -4.33 3.69 -7.52
CA PHE A 102 -4.31 4.82 -8.44
C PHE A 102 -4.02 4.41 -9.88
N GLU A 103 -3.16 3.43 -10.09
CA GLU A 103 -2.93 2.88 -11.43
C GLU A 103 -4.13 2.10 -11.96
N LEU A 104 -4.81 1.32 -11.11
CA LEU A 104 -6.03 0.63 -11.52
C LEU A 104 -7.13 1.64 -11.90
N ASP A 105 -7.33 2.70 -11.11
CA ASP A 105 -8.30 3.76 -11.42
C ASP A 105 -7.97 4.49 -12.74
N SER A 106 -6.69 4.74 -13.04
CA SER A 106 -6.29 5.39 -14.30
C SER A 106 -6.52 4.49 -15.53
N MET A 107 -6.52 3.17 -15.35
CA MET A 107 -6.80 2.19 -16.40
C MET A 107 -8.29 1.96 -16.66
N VAL A 108 -9.19 2.47 -15.81
CA VAL A 108 -10.64 2.19 -15.91
C VAL A 108 -11.21 2.79 -17.20
N HIS A 109 -11.44 1.94 -18.19
CA HIS A 109 -12.28 2.26 -19.34
C HIS A 109 -13.76 1.95 -19.04
N PRO A 110 -14.72 2.81 -19.44
CA PRO A 110 -16.15 2.58 -19.18
C PRO A 110 -16.65 1.20 -19.61
N ALA A 111 -16.14 0.67 -20.73
CA ALA A 111 -16.55 -0.63 -21.28
C ALA A 111 -16.05 -1.84 -20.48
N THR A 112 -14.97 -1.71 -19.69
CA THR A 112 -14.34 -2.82 -18.98
C THR A 112 -14.33 -2.63 -17.46
N ARG A 113 -14.94 -1.53 -16.98
CA ARG A 113 -14.96 -1.11 -15.57
C ARG A 113 -15.57 -2.18 -14.66
N GLU A 114 -16.77 -2.65 -14.98
CA GLU A 114 -17.51 -3.61 -14.15
C GLU A 114 -16.73 -4.92 -13.98
N SER A 115 -16.06 -5.38 -15.04
CA SER A 115 -15.20 -6.57 -14.99
C SER A 115 -14.00 -6.37 -14.07
N LEU A 116 -13.37 -5.20 -14.07
CA LEU A 116 -12.25 -4.89 -13.18
C LEU A 116 -12.71 -4.75 -11.73
N GLU A 117 -13.83 -4.07 -11.49
CA GLU A 117 -14.43 -3.90 -10.16
C GLU A 117 -14.75 -5.25 -9.51
N SER A 118 -15.43 -6.14 -10.23
CA SER A 118 -15.75 -7.49 -9.74
C SER A 118 -14.49 -8.33 -9.47
N LEU A 119 -13.48 -8.23 -10.33
CA LEU A 119 -12.22 -8.94 -10.18
C LEU A 119 -11.48 -8.47 -8.93
N VAL A 120 -11.38 -7.16 -8.71
CA VAL A 120 -10.71 -6.60 -7.55
C VAL A 120 -11.39 -7.01 -6.26
N ASP A 121 -12.73 -6.97 -6.19
CA ASP A 121 -13.46 -7.41 -4.99
C ASP A 121 -13.23 -8.90 -4.69
N GLU A 122 -13.25 -9.75 -5.72
CA GLU A 122 -13.09 -11.20 -5.57
C GLU A 122 -11.70 -11.59 -5.05
N PHE A 123 -10.64 -11.03 -5.64
CA PHE A 123 -9.27 -11.40 -5.29
C PHE A 123 -8.76 -10.67 -4.05
N SER A 124 -9.06 -9.38 -3.89
CA SER A 124 -8.61 -8.63 -2.71
C SER A 124 -9.40 -9.00 -1.45
N GLN A 125 -10.68 -9.35 -1.60
CA GLN A 125 -11.60 -9.62 -0.48
C GLN A 125 -11.63 -8.49 0.56
N GLY A 126 -11.45 -7.24 0.12
CA GLY A 126 -11.37 -6.07 0.99
C GLY A 126 -10.10 -6.01 1.86
N LEU A 127 -9.05 -6.75 1.49
CA LEU A 127 -7.74 -6.64 2.11
C LEU A 127 -6.90 -5.59 1.38
N CYS A 128 -6.42 -4.61 2.13
CA CYS A 128 -5.50 -3.60 1.63
C CYS A 128 -4.22 -3.55 2.45
N ILE A 129 -3.22 -2.87 1.92
CA ILE A 129 -2.04 -2.48 2.68
C ILE A 129 -2.24 -1.04 3.18
N THR A 130 -1.91 -0.79 4.45
CA THR A 130 -1.86 0.54 5.09
C THR A 130 -1.17 1.56 4.17
N SER A 131 -1.47 2.84 4.26
CA SER A 131 -0.77 3.83 3.42
C SER A 131 0.72 3.92 3.79
N PHE A 132 1.58 4.26 2.83
CA PHE A 132 3.01 4.47 3.12
C PHE A 132 3.23 5.63 4.10
N HIS A 133 2.35 6.63 4.06
CA HIS A 133 2.38 7.81 4.94
C HIS A 133 2.15 7.42 6.40
N ASP A 134 1.14 6.59 6.66
CA ASP A 134 0.84 6.11 8.02
C ASP A 134 1.91 5.14 8.55
N ARG A 135 2.45 4.27 7.68
CA ARG A 135 3.58 3.41 8.04
C ARG A 135 4.82 4.22 8.39
N LEU A 136 5.17 5.22 7.59
CA LEU A 136 6.33 6.07 7.87
C LEU A 136 6.15 6.85 9.18
N GLY A 137 4.93 7.30 9.49
CA GLY A 137 4.61 7.90 10.79
C GLY A 137 4.79 6.92 11.96
N SER A 138 4.37 5.67 11.79
CA SER A 138 4.54 4.61 12.80
C SER A 138 6.01 4.24 13.00
N GLU A 139 6.78 4.12 11.91
CA GLU A 139 8.22 3.89 11.92
C GLU A 139 8.97 5.07 12.58
N LEU A 140 8.58 6.33 12.30
CA LEU A 140 9.13 7.50 13.00
C LEU A 140 8.85 7.44 14.50
N GLN A 141 7.66 7.00 14.90
CA GLN A 141 7.32 6.83 16.31
C GLN A 141 8.20 5.74 16.96
N GLN A 142 8.39 4.60 16.29
CA GLN A 142 9.28 3.53 16.77
C GLN A 142 10.71 4.05 16.96
N LEU A 143 11.23 4.80 15.99
CA LEU A 143 12.55 5.42 16.05
C LEU A 143 12.69 6.39 17.23
N ARG A 144 11.70 7.28 17.43
CA ARG A 144 11.68 8.23 18.56
C ARG A 144 11.60 7.56 19.92
N MET A 145 10.91 6.43 19.99
CA MET A 145 10.76 5.64 21.22
C MET A 145 11.88 4.62 21.43
N ASN A 146 12.86 4.55 20.51
CA ASN A 146 13.93 3.56 20.50
C ASN A 146 13.41 2.11 20.59
N ARG A 147 12.33 1.80 19.88
CA ARG A 147 11.70 0.47 19.81
C ARG A 147 12.04 -0.23 18.49
N LEU A 148 13.35 -0.36 18.23
CA LEU A 148 13.88 -0.91 16.98
C LEU A 148 14.14 -2.41 17.04
N ASP A 149 13.96 -3.01 18.21
CA ASP A 149 14.04 -4.44 18.48
C ASP A 149 12.75 -5.20 18.08
N GLN A 150 11.65 -4.47 17.87
CA GLN A 150 10.35 -5.04 17.55
C GLN A 150 10.06 -4.90 16.06
N ALA A 151 9.96 -6.04 15.37
CA ALA A 151 9.38 -6.05 14.03
C ALA A 151 7.88 -5.78 14.12
N GLU A 152 7.38 -4.95 13.22
CA GLU A 152 5.95 -4.66 13.15
C GLU A 152 5.18 -5.91 12.70
N GLY A 153 4.14 -6.26 13.46
CA GLY A 153 3.26 -7.37 13.13
C GLY A 153 2.41 -7.08 11.90
N LEU A 154 1.74 -8.12 11.39
CA LEU A 154 0.86 -8.02 10.22
C LEU A 154 -0.20 -6.91 10.37
N GLU A 155 -0.65 -6.63 11.60
CA GLU A 155 -1.60 -5.57 11.94
C GLU A 155 -1.14 -4.14 11.62
N GLY A 156 0.17 -3.89 11.50
CA GLY A 156 0.69 -2.59 11.04
C GLY A 156 0.64 -2.43 9.53
N PHE A 157 0.54 -3.54 8.80
CA PHE A 157 0.56 -3.55 7.33
C PHE A 157 -0.80 -3.71 6.69
N VAL A 158 -1.75 -4.44 7.30
CA VAL A 158 -3.04 -4.72 6.65
C VAL A 158 -4.17 -3.84 7.15
N CYS A 159 -4.95 -3.32 6.20
CA CYS A 159 -6.07 -2.42 6.48
C CYS A 159 -7.29 -2.74 5.60
N SER A 160 -8.43 -2.09 5.84
CA SER A 160 -9.57 -2.09 4.90
C SER A 160 -9.34 -1.10 3.76
N PRO A 161 -10.17 -1.14 2.69
CA PRO A 161 -10.07 -0.15 1.63
C PRO A 161 -10.20 1.28 2.15
N ILE A 162 -11.10 1.54 3.11
CA ILE A 162 -11.30 2.92 3.59
C ILE A 162 -10.09 3.41 4.37
N GLU A 163 -9.52 2.55 5.22
CA GLU A 163 -8.29 2.85 5.97
C GLU A 163 -7.10 3.12 5.06
N MET A 164 -6.99 2.42 3.92
CA MET A 164 -5.92 2.64 2.94
C MET A 164 -5.88 4.09 2.43
N MET A 165 -7.05 4.73 2.31
CA MET A 165 -7.21 6.12 1.88
C MET A 165 -7.14 7.12 3.04
N GLY A 166 -7.04 6.64 4.28
CA GLY A 166 -7.07 7.43 5.51
C GLY A 166 -8.26 7.07 6.40
N ILE A 167 -8.06 7.12 7.72
CA ILE A 167 -9.11 6.79 8.69
C ILE A 167 -10.20 7.88 8.67
N PRO A 168 -11.44 7.56 8.29
CA PRO A 168 -12.48 8.56 8.17
C PRO A 168 -12.95 9.03 9.56
N THR A 169 -12.98 10.35 9.74
CA THR A 169 -13.64 10.99 10.89
C THR A 169 -14.56 12.09 10.41
N ILE A 170 -15.77 12.15 10.95
CA ILE A 170 -16.73 13.23 10.65
C ILE A 170 -16.90 14.07 11.90
N SER A 171 -16.78 15.39 11.77
CA SER A 171 -17.21 16.29 12.85
C SER A 171 -18.73 16.41 12.85
N LEU A 172 -19.39 15.95 13.92
CA LEU A 172 -20.84 15.99 14.03
C LEU A 172 -21.34 17.41 14.33
N PRO A 173 -22.40 17.87 13.66
CA PRO A 173 -23.14 19.06 14.09
C PRO A 173 -23.75 18.88 15.49
N ASP A 174 -23.94 19.97 16.23
CA ASP A 174 -24.39 19.91 17.63
C ASP A 174 -25.78 19.28 17.80
N PHE A 175 -26.68 19.45 16.82
CA PHE A 175 -28.00 18.82 16.85
C PHE A 175 -27.95 17.29 16.70
N VAL A 176 -26.88 16.75 16.13
CA VAL A 176 -26.66 15.29 16.05
C VAL A 176 -26.02 14.77 17.33
N LYS A 177 -25.14 15.56 17.95
CA LYS A 177 -24.48 15.21 19.22
C LYS A 177 -25.46 14.97 20.37
N SER A 178 -26.66 15.56 20.32
CA SER A 178 -27.72 15.27 21.29
C SER A 178 -28.31 13.86 21.17
N HIS A 179 -28.08 13.17 20.04
CA HIS A 179 -28.59 11.82 19.76
C HIS A 179 -27.49 10.75 19.83
N VAL A 180 -26.26 11.10 19.47
CA VAL A 180 -25.10 10.19 19.50
C VAL A 180 -23.82 10.98 19.72
N ASP A 181 -22.96 10.53 20.64
CA ASP A 181 -21.68 11.19 20.85
C ASP A 181 -20.72 10.98 19.68
N GLN A 182 -19.75 11.88 19.58
CA GLN A 182 -18.77 11.91 18.48
C GLN A 182 -17.96 10.62 18.34
N SER A 183 -17.60 9.98 19.46
CA SER A 183 -16.75 8.78 19.44
C SER A 183 -17.55 7.57 18.98
N THR A 184 -18.76 7.39 19.52
CA THR A 184 -19.69 6.32 19.11
C THR A 184 -20.02 6.40 17.63
N PHE A 185 -20.33 7.60 17.12
CA PHE A 185 -20.60 7.78 15.70
C PHE A 185 -19.39 7.45 14.83
N ASN A 186 -18.19 7.93 15.17
CA ASN A 186 -16.99 7.64 14.39
C ASN A 186 -16.66 6.14 14.38
N LYS A 187 -16.83 5.42 15.51
CA LYS A 187 -16.68 3.95 15.55
C LYS A 187 -17.68 3.25 14.61
N ALA A 188 -18.95 3.66 14.66
CA ALA A 188 -20.00 3.09 13.82
C ALA A 188 -19.81 3.40 12.32
N PHE A 189 -19.40 4.63 12.01
CA PHE A 189 -19.10 5.08 10.67
C PHE A 189 -17.92 4.30 10.08
N PHE A 190 -16.86 4.15 10.86
CA PHE A 190 -15.69 3.37 10.49
C PHE A 190 -16.04 1.90 10.19
N ASP A 191 -16.80 1.24 11.05
CA ASP A 191 -17.18 -0.16 10.83
C ASP A 191 -18.03 -0.32 9.57
N ALA A 192 -19.03 0.55 9.36
CA ALA A 192 -19.87 0.49 8.17
C ALA A 192 -19.08 0.72 6.88
N LEU A 193 -18.13 1.66 6.86
CA LEU A 193 -17.30 1.91 5.68
C LEU A 193 -16.22 0.83 5.46
N SER A 194 -15.69 0.23 6.53
CA SER A 194 -14.69 -0.83 6.45
C SER A 194 -15.25 -2.13 5.85
N GLU A 195 -16.57 -2.29 5.83
CA GLU A 195 -17.27 -3.42 5.22
C GLU A 195 -17.64 -3.20 3.75
N LEU A 196 -17.41 -2.01 3.21
CA LEU A 196 -17.68 -1.74 1.80
C LEU A 196 -16.74 -2.55 0.90
N PRO A 197 -17.25 -3.09 -0.22
CA PRO A 197 -16.40 -3.65 -1.26
C PRO A 197 -15.41 -2.61 -1.79
N PHE A 198 -14.25 -3.05 -2.24
CA PHE A 198 -13.23 -2.17 -2.81
C PHE A 198 -13.75 -1.46 -4.06
N SER A 199 -14.57 -2.14 -4.87
CA SER A 199 -15.22 -1.57 -6.05
C SER A 199 -15.98 -0.27 -5.79
N VAL A 200 -16.53 -0.08 -4.58
CA VAL A 200 -17.22 1.16 -4.21
C VAL A 200 -16.27 2.35 -4.28
N GLN A 201 -15.02 2.19 -3.85
CA GLN A 201 -14.01 3.26 -3.94
C GLN A 201 -13.64 3.55 -5.39
N MET A 202 -13.48 2.51 -6.22
CA MET A 202 -13.23 2.68 -7.64
C MET A 202 -14.38 3.41 -8.33
N GLN A 203 -15.64 3.11 -7.98
CA GLN A 203 -16.80 3.80 -8.52
C GLN A 203 -16.84 5.28 -8.09
N VAL A 204 -16.49 5.59 -6.83
CA VAL A 204 -16.38 6.97 -6.37
C VAL A 204 -15.27 7.71 -7.13
N ALA A 205 -14.07 7.15 -7.21
CA ALA A 205 -12.94 7.76 -7.91
C ALA A 205 -13.17 7.92 -9.41
N ALA A 206 -13.81 6.94 -10.06
CA ALA A 206 -14.20 7.01 -11.46
C ALA A 206 -15.10 8.22 -11.78
N ASN A 207 -15.86 8.70 -10.80
CA ASN A 207 -16.74 9.87 -10.93
C ASN A 207 -16.19 11.14 -10.27
N ALA A 208 -15.00 11.06 -9.64
CA ALA A 208 -14.39 12.21 -8.98
C ALA A 208 -13.94 13.26 -10.00
N PRO A 209 -14.18 14.57 -9.74
CA PRO A 209 -13.71 15.62 -10.61
C PRO A 209 -12.18 15.73 -10.54
N GLY A 210 -11.52 15.91 -11.69
CA GLY A 210 -10.08 16.14 -11.75
C GLY A 210 -9.35 15.25 -12.76
N LYS A 211 -8.04 15.43 -12.84
CA LYS A 211 -7.18 14.56 -13.66
C LYS A 211 -6.96 13.24 -12.94
N LYS A 212 -6.94 12.17 -13.72
CA LYS A 212 -6.52 10.84 -13.27
C LYS A 212 -5.02 10.81 -12.97
N TRP A 213 -4.61 9.75 -12.27
CA TRP A 213 -3.20 9.50 -11.98
C TRP A 213 -2.36 9.45 -13.26
N ASP A 214 -1.16 10.02 -13.20
CA ASP A 214 -0.23 10.13 -14.32
C ASP A 214 1.19 9.77 -13.84
N ASN A 215 1.71 8.67 -14.36
CA ASN A 215 3.02 8.13 -14.01
C ASN A 215 4.21 9.00 -14.45
N SER A 216 3.99 10.00 -15.31
CA SER A 216 5.02 10.96 -15.73
C SER A 216 5.18 12.14 -14.76
N ARG A 217 4.24 12.32 -13.82
CA ARG A 217 4.21 13.48 -12.93
C ARG A 217 5.44 13.51 -12.01
N GLY A 218 6.20 14.60 -12.08
CA GLY A 218 7.40 14.83 -11.27
C GLY A 218 8.67 14.14 -11.78
N ILE A 219 8.61 13.35 -12.86
CA ILE A 219 9.79 12.64 -13.40
C ILE A 219 10.85 13.62 -13.93
N ALA A 220 10.42 14.71 -14.58
CA ALA A 220 11.33 15.77 -15.03
C ALA A 220 12.03 16.42 -13.83
N ASP A 221 11.26 16.86 -12.83
CA ASP A 221 11.78 17.50 -11.61
C ASP A 221 12.76 16.58 -10.86
N LEU A 222 12.46 15.28 -10.76
CA LEU A 222 13.35 14.29 -10.14
C LEU A 222 14.68 14.15 -10.90
N ASN A 223 14.63 14.09 -12.23
CA ASN A 223 15.84 13.97 -13.05
C ASN A 223 16.67 15.26 -13.04
N ASP A 224 16.03 16.43 -13.08
CA ASP A 224 16.69 17.73 -13.04
C ASP A 224 17.35 17.95 -11.67
N GLY A 225 16.61 17.72 -10.58
CA GLY A 225 17.14 17.80 -9.22
C GLY A 225 18.27 16.81 -8.99
N LYS A 226 18.17 15.59 -9.54
CA LYS A 226 19.28 14.63 -9.49
C LYS A 226 20.52 15.17 -10.20
N ALA A 227 20.38 15.66 -11.44
CA ALA A 227 21.51 16.17 -12.22
C ALA A 227 22.18 17.37 -11.52
N GLN A 228 21.38 18.27 -10.95
CA GLN A 228 21.85 19.44 -10.22
C GLN A 228 22.69 19.08 -8.98
N HIS A 229 22.28 18.05 -8.24
CA HIS A 229 22.89 17.67 -6.95
C HIS A 229 23.79 16.42 -7.04
N GLN A 230 24.13 15.95 -8.24
CA GLN A 230 24.87 14.70 -8.42
C GLN A 230 26.27 14.71 -7.77
N SER A 231 26.93 15.88 -7.73
CA SER A 231 28.25 16.05 -7.13
C SER A 231 28.24 15.88 -5.61
N GLU A 232 27.09 16.00 -4.95
CA GLU A 232 26.93 15.81 -3.51
C GLU A 232 26.83 14.32 -3.13
N ILE A 233 26.50 13.45 -4.10
CA ILE A 233 26.27 12.01 -3.88
C ILE A 233 27.58 11.24 -4.09
N VAL A 234 28.46 11.29 -3.10
CA VAL A 234 29.81 10.69 -3.17
C VAL A 234 29.82 9.17 -3.16
N ASN A 235 28.82 8.53 -2.55
CA ASN A 235 28.63 7.08 -2.53
C ASN A 235 27.16 6.73 -2.29
N LEU A 236 26.82 5.45 -2.37
CA LEU A 236 25.45 4.98 -2.18
C LEU A 236 24.89 5.34 -0.80
N ASN A 237 25.67 5.22 0.28
CA ASN A 237 25.20 5.55 1.62
C ASN A 237 24.85 7.04 1.74
N THR A 238 25.58 7.93 1.08
CA THR A 238 25.21 9.35 0.99
C THR A 238 23.89 9.54 0.25
N GLY A 239 23.68 8.81 -0.86
CA GLY A 239 22.40 8.82 -1.58
C GLY A 239 21.23 8.36 -0.72
N ILE A 240 21.38 7.23 -0.03
CA ILE A 240 20.38 6.68 0.90
C ILE A 240 20.09 7.68 2.03
N PHE A 241 21.12 8.27 2.63
CA PHE A 241 20.96 9.25 3.70
C PHE A 241 20.16 10.48 3.27
N VAL A 242 20.47 11.04 2.10
CA VAL A 242 19.78 12.22 1.56
C VAL A 242 18.31 11.91 1.29
N GLU A 243 18.02 10.75 0.69
CA GLU A 243 16.64 10.36 0.38
C GLU A 243 15.84 9.99 1.63
N LEU A 244 16.49 9.39 2.63
CA LEU A 244 15.86 9.14 3.93
C LEU A 244 15.47 10.45 4.61
N LYS A 245 16.37 11.45 4.62
CA LYS A 245 16.06 12.79 5.15
C LYS A 245 14.88 13.42 4.40
N GLY A 246 14.91 13.38 3.06
CA GLY A 246 13.84 13.94 2.23
C GLY A 246 12.49 13.27 2.47
N GLY A 247 12.46 11.94 2.63
CA GLY A 247 11.24 11.20 2.96
C GLY A 247 10.67 11.57 4.33
N ILE A 248 11.53 11.72 5.35
CA ILE A 248 11.12 12.15 6.69
C ILE A 248 10.63 13.60 6.68
N GLU A 249 11.31 14.48 5.96
CA GLU A 249 10.91 15.88 5.79
C GLU A 249 9.54 16.00 5.13
N ALA A 250 9.34 15.29 4.01
CA ALA A 250 8.08 15.27 3.29
C ALA A 250 6.90 14.83 4.17
N TRP A 251 7.14 13.86 5.07
CA TRP A 251 6.14 13.43 6.04
C TRP A 251 5.75 14.54 7.03
N PHE A 252 6.73 15.24 7.62
CA PHE A 252 6.44 16.36 8.52
C PHE A 252 5.66 17.47 7.82
N VAL A 253 6.04 17.81 6.59
CA VAL A 253 5.33 18.81 5.78
C VAL A 253 3.88 18.38 5.52
N ASN A 254 3.65 17.10 5.21
CA ASN A 254 2.31 16.56 4.97
C ASN A 254 1.44 16.57 6.24
N GLU A 255 2.05 16.38 7.41
CA GLU A 255 1.38 16.50 8.72
C GLU A 255 1.12 17.96 9.15
N GLY A 256 1.53 18.94 8.33
CA GLY A 256 1.42 20.37 8.68
C GLY A 256 2.34 20.78 9.83
N VAL A 257 3.40 20.00 10.09
CA VAL A 257 4.40 20.25 11.13
C VAL A 257 5.64 20.85 10.49
N ALA A 258 6.11 21.99 11.01
CA ALA A 258 7.33 22.62 10.52
C ALA A 258 8.54 21.68 10.71
N PRO A 259 9.33 21.40 9.65
CA PRO A 259 10.44 20.47 9.74
C PRO A 259 11.59 21.06 10.57
N ASP A 260 12.06 20.29 11.56
CA ASP A 260 13.34 20.53 12.24
C ASP A 260 14.44 19.76 11.50
N PHE A 261 15.21 20.44 10.67
CA PHE A 261 16.25 19.83 9.85
C PHE A 261 17.38 19.18 10.64
N GLN A 262 17.70 19.67 11.84
CA GLN A 262 18.71 19.03 12.70
C GLN A 262 18.17 17.71 13.22
N GLN A 263 16.94 17.72 13.72
CA GLN A 263 16.30 16.52 14.23
C GLN A 263 16.05 15.47 13.13
N ILE A 264 15.66 15.89 11.93
CA ILE A 264 15.51 15.02 10.76
C ILE A 264 16.85 14.36 10.40
N THR A 265 17.94 15.13 10.42
CA THR A 265 19.29 14.61 10.19
C THR A 265 19.67 13.57 11.23
N LEU A 266 19.34 13.79 12.51
CA LEU A 266 19.55 12.81 13.58
C LEU A 266 18.71 11.55 13.40
N TYR A 267 17.45 11.66 12.97
CA TYR A 267 16.61 10.49 12.69
C TYR A 267 17.19 9.64 11.56
N ALA A 268 17.55 10.26 10.43
CA ALA A 268 18.14 9.55 9.30
C ALA A 268 19.45 8.86 9.70
N ALA A 269 20.31 9.54 10.48
CA ALA A 269 21.57 8.98 10.94
C ALA A 269 21.35 7.79 11.90
N SER A 270 20.38 7.90 12.82
CA SER A 270 20.06 6.85 13.78
C SER A 270 19.51 5.60 13.10
N ALA A 271 18.60 5.77 12.12
CA ALA A 271 18.06 4.66 11.34
C ALA A 271 19.16 3.94 10.52
N MET A 272 20.02 4.70 9.84
CA MET A 272 21.14 4.10 9.09
C MET A 272 22.16 3.41 10.00
N TYR A 273 22.47 4.00 11.15
CA TYR A 273 23.34 3.38 12.14
C TYR A 273 22.76 2.06 12.64
N HIS A 274 21.45 2.02 12.94
CA HIS A 274 20.75 0.79 13.31
C HIS A 274 20.88 -0.29 12.24
N TRP A 275 20.56 0.02 10.97
CA TRP A 275 20.68 -0.97 9.88
C TRP A 275 22.12 -1.40 9.61
N GLN A 276 23.11 -0.57 9.95
CA GLN A 276 24.52 -0.96 9.86
C GLN A 276 24.91 -1.95 10.96
N GLN A 277 24.45 -1.73 12.19
CA GLN A 277 24.72 -2.62 13.32
C GLN A 277 23.94 -3.94 13.19
N GLU A 278 22.70 -3.87 12.72
CA GLU A 278 21.78 -4.99 12.58
C GLU A 278 21.26 -5.09 11.13
N PRO A 279 22.07 -5.58 10.16
CA PRO A 279 21.67 -5.65 8.76
C PRO A 279 20.40 -6.45 8.49
N SER A 280 20.14 -7.49 9.28
CA SER A 280 18.93 -8.32 9.19
C SER A 280 17.71 -7.73 9.91
N SER A 281 17.85 -6.57 10.55
CA SER A 281 16.73 -5.91 11.22
C SER A 281 15.60 -5.61 10.25
N ARG A 282 14.39 -5.98 10.65
CA ARG A 282 13.14 -5.67 9.94
C ARG A 282 12.49 -4.37 10.40
N ALA A 283 13.13 -3.64 11.32
CA ALA A 283 12.65 -2.34 11.77
C ALA A 283 12.80 -1.26 10.70
N LEU A 284 11.84 -0.33 10.69
CA LEU A 284 11.77 0.80 9.76
C LEU A 284 11.78 0.38 8.26
N PRO A 285 11.00 -0.65 7.85
CA PRO A 285 11.16 -1.24 6.53
C PRO A 285 10.71 -0.29 5.39
N THR A 286 9.69 0.53 5.60
CA THR A 286 9.22 1.52 4.60
C THR A 286 10.32 2.54 4.33
N MET A 287 10.89 3.12 5.39
CA MET A 287 12.02 4.05 5.29
C MET A 287 13.22 3.41 4.60
N ARG A 288 13.58 2.17 4.99
CA ARG A 288 14.73 1.46 4.45
C ARG A 288 14.58 1.20 2.95
N ILE A 289 13.44 0.64 2.54
CA ILE A 289 13.20 0.29 1.13
C ILE A 289 13.17 1.53 0.25
N LEU A 290 12.41 2.57 0.64
CA LEU A 290 12.28 3.77 -0.17
C LEU A 290 13.61 4.50 -0.30
N SER A 291 14.30 4.76 0.82
CA SER A 291 15.60 5.44 0.79
C SER A 291 16.66 4.65 0.04
N ALA A 292 16.63 3.32 0.10
CA ALA A 292 17.53 2.47 -0.66
C ALA A 292 17.29 2.54 -2.18
N LEU A 293 16.04 2.45 -2.63
CA LEU A 293 15.68 2.50 -4.05
C LEU A 293 15.97 3.88 -4.65
N TYR A 294 15.52 4.95 -4.00
CA TYR A 294 15.82 6.32 -4.43
C TYR A 294 17.32 6.63 -4.32
N GLY A 295 17.99 6.18 -3.27
CA GLY A 295 19.43 6.36 -3.08
C GLY A 295 20.25 5.67 -4.18
N LEU A 296 19.84 4.48 -4.61
CA LEU A 296 20.45 3.77 -5.74
C LEU A 296 20.26 4.53 -7.06
N MET A 297 19.08 5.13 -7.26
CA MET A 297 18.82 5.98 -8.41
C MET A 297 19.69 7.23 -8.39
N ARG A 298 19.86 7.90 -7.24
CA ARG A 298 20.73 9.09 -7.12
C ARG A 298 22.22 8.76 -7.28
N PHE A 299 22.66 7.61 -6.78
CA PHE A 299 24.07 7.24 -6.80
C PHE A 299 24.62 7.03 -8.21
N ASP A 300 23.85 6.43 -9.13
CA ASP A 300 24.30 6.16 -10.49
C ASP A 300 24.03 7.37 -11.41
N PRO A 301 25.04 8.19 -11.82
CA PRO A 301 24.81 9.40 -12.60
C PRO A 301 24.20 9.14 -13.99
N ASN A 302 24.34 7.92 -14.54
CA ASN A 302 23.86 7.59 -15.88
C ASN A 302 22.41 7.08 -15.87
N ARG A 303 21.93 6.63 -14.73
CA ARG A 303 20.56 6.14 -14.60
C ARG A 303 19.57 7.30 -14.55
N LYS A 304 18.42 7.21 -15.19
CA LYS A 304 17.37 8.23 -15.09
C LYS A 304 16.10 7.61 -14.50
N TYR A 305 15.35 8.41 -13.76
CA TYR A 305 13.97 8.08 -13.40
C TYR A 305 13.14 8.01 -14.68
N LYS A 306 12.33 6.96 -14.77
CA LYS A 306 11.34 6.75 -15.83
C LYS A 306 9.94 6.84 -15.25
N ASP A 307 8.97 7.05 -16.13
CA ASP A 307 7.56 7.01 -15.78
C ASP A 307 7.23 5.73 -15.01
N GLY A 308 6.56 5.88 -13.88
CA GLY A 308 6.17 4.77 -13.00
C GLY A 308 7.23 4.36 -11.97
N ASP A 309 8.52 4.73 -12.10
CA ASP A 309 9.55 4.33 -11.13
C ASP A 309 9.18 4.73 -9.67
N PRO A 310 8.66 5.94 -9.37
CA PRO A 310 8.19 6.28 -8.02
C PRO A 310 7.06 5.37 -7.51
N ASN A 311 6.15 4.98 -8.39
CA ASN A 311 5.03 4.11 -8.06
C ASN A 311 5.52 2.68 -7.76
N ASP A 312 6.44 2.17 -8.57
CA ASP A 312 7.12 0.89 -8.33
C ASP A 312 7.78 0.88 -6.95
N PHE A 313 8.46 1.97 -6.56
CA PHE A 313 9.14 2.03 -5.26
C PHE A 313 8.14 1.98 -4.09
N LEU A 314 6.99 2.64 -4.22
CA LEU A 314 5.89 2.55 -3.25
C LEU A 314 5.25 1.15 -3.23
N VAL A 315 5.17 0.45 -4.36
CA VAL A 315 4.75 -0.96 -4.44
C VAL A 315 5.73 -1.84 -3.67
N ALA A 316 7.05 -1.68 -3.86
CA ALA A 316 8.04 -2.44 -3.09
C ALA A 316 7.92 -2.17 -1.59
N ALA A 317 7.80 -0.91 -1.18
CA ALA A 317 7.67 -0.56 0.23
C ALA A 317 6.35 -1.05 0.86
N SER A 318 5.31 -1.29 0.05
CA SER A 318 4.02 -1.84 0.51
C SER A 318 4.00 -3.36 0.54
N SER A 319 4.78 -4.02 -0.31
CA SER A 319 4.70 -5.47 -0.52
C SER A 319 5.81 -6.23 0.19
N LEU A 320 7.07 -5.83 0.02
CA LEU A 320 8.23 -6.62 0.47
C LEU A 320 8.24 -6.91 1.98
N PRO A 321 7.85 -5.98 2.87
CA PRO A 321 7.90 -6.24 4.32
C PRO A 321 6.91 -7.29 4.81
N VAL A 322 5.83 -7.56 4.05
CA VAL A 322 4.65 -8.28 4.54
C VAL A 322 4.19 -9.43 3.64
N ALA A 323 4.43 -9.35 2.34
CA ALA A 323 4.00 -10.35 1.38
C ALA A 323 4.95 -11.55 1.36
N HIS A 324 4.40 -12.72 1.04
CA HIS A 324 5.20 -13.93 0.77
C HIS A 324 5.79 -13.87 -0.64
N ALA A 325 5.08 -13.25 -1.58
CA ALA A 325 5.58 -12.99 -2.92
C ALA A 325 5.09 -11.65 -3.48
N LEU A 326 5.93 -11.03 -4.30
CA LEU A 326 5.60 -9.88 -5.14
C LEU A 326 5.67 -10.32 -6.60
N PHE A 327 4.55 -10.22 -7.30
CA PHE A 327 4.48 -10.48 -8.74
C PHE A 327 4.70 -9.17 -9.47
N THR A 328 5.77 -9.10 -10.27
CA THR A 328 6.09 -7.89 -11.02
C THR A 328 6.78 -8.13 -12.36
N ASP A 329 7.18 -7.08 -13.05
CA ASP A 329 7.93 -7.16 -14.29
C ASP A 329 9.44 -7.38 -14.05
N ARG A 330 10.15 -7.81 -15.09
CA ARG A 330 11.57 -8.17 -15.01
C ARG A 330 12.49 -6.97 -14.74
N LYS A 331 12.18 -5.79 -15.28
CA LYS A 331 12.96 -4.56 -15.03
C LYS A 331 12.90 -4.22 -13.55
N PHE A 332 11.71 -4.26 -12.95
CA PHE A 332 11.58 -3.94 -11.53
C PHE A 332 12.20 -5.02 -10.63
N ALA A 333 11.97 -6.30 -10.92
CA ALA A 333 12.62 -7.39 -10.18
C ALA A 333 14.16 -7.31 -10.20
N ASN A 334 14.75 -6.97 -11.35
CA ASN A 334 16.20 -6.77 -11.46
C ASN A 334 16.70 -5.60 -10.60
N LEU A 335 15.88 -4.55 -10.45
CA LEU A 335 16.21 -3.43 -9.56
C LEU A 335 16.20 -3.87 -8.09
N LEU A 336 15.17 -4.62 -7.68
CA LEU A 336 15.04 -5.12 -6.31
C LEU A 336 16.15 -6.13 -5.94
N ALA A 337 16.70 -6.84 -6.93
CA ALA A 337 17.80 -7.79 -6.74
C ALA A 337 19.20 -7.15 -6.62
N ASP A 338 19.32 -5.82 -6.72
CA ASP A 338 20.62 -5.13 -6.64
C ASP A 338 21.26 -5.34 -5.25
N LYS A 339 22.37 -6.07 -5.21
CA LYS A 339 23.05 -6.44 -3.95
C LYS A 339 23.55 -5.24 -3.16
N ARG A 340 23.70 -4.07 -3.77
CA ARG A 340 24.18 -2.86 -3.09
C ARG A 340 23.16 -2.29 -2.11
N ILE A 341 21.86 -2.52 -2.35
CA ILE A 341 20.78 -2.09 -1.45
C ILE A 341 20.35 -3.17 -0.44
N GLY A 342 20.87 -4.40 -0.59
CA GLY A 342 20.78 -5.46 0.41
C GLY A 342 19.37 -5.83 0.86
N LEU A 343 18.37 -5.71 -0.02
CA LEU A 343 16.97 -6.03 0.32
C LEU A 343 16.78 -7.49 0.76
N ASP A 344 17.58 -8.40 0.20
CA ASP A 344 17.60 -9.83 0.54
C ASP A 344 18.13 -10.14 1.95
N THR A 345 18.69 -9.16 2.66
CA THR A 345 19.25 -9.36 4.00
C THR A 345 18.20 -9.31 5.12
N PHE A 346 17.01 -8.73 4.88
CA PHE A 346 15.98 -8.52 5.91
C PHE A 346 14.54 -8.83 5.46
N LEU A 347 14.36 -9.27 4.21
CA LEU A 347 13.05 -9.55 3.61
C LEU A 347 12.94 -11.03 3.24
N ASP A 348 11.78 -11.62 3.54
CA ASP A 348 11.45 -13.01 3.18
C ASP A 348 10.58 -13.08 1.91
N CYS A 349 10.23 -11.93 1.34
CA CYS A 349 9.35 -11.84 0.17
C CYS A 349 10.06 -12.33 -1.09
N THR A 350 9.46 -13.32 -1.77
CA THR A 350 9.95 -13.81 -3.05
C THR A 350 9.49 -12.89 -4.18
N VAL A 351 10.42 -12.22 -4.86
CA VAL A 351 10.10 -11.40 -6.04
C VAL A 351 10.06 -12.29 -7.28
N ILE A 352 8.93 -12.31 -7.98
CA ILE A 352 8.69 -13.18 -9.13
C ILE A 352 8.37 -12.33 -10.35
N ALA A 353 9.10 -12.57 -11.43
CA ALA A 353 8.95 -11.82 -12.67
C ALA A 353 8.62 -12.71 -13.87
N GLY A 354 7.57 -12.34 -14.59
CA GLY A 354 7.07 -13.06 -15.76
C GLY A 354 5.91 -14.01 -15.42
N PHE A 355 4.91 -14.06 -16.32
CA PHE A 355 3.65 -14.77 -16.08
C PHE A 355 3.81 -16.29 -15.90
N ASP A 356 4.76 -16.92 -16.61
CA ASP A 356 5.03 -18.35 -16.44
C ASP A 356 5.51 -18.67 -15.01
N ASP A 357 6.38 -17.83 -14.45
CA ASP A 357 6.93 -18.02 -13.11
C ASP A 357 5.89 -17.72 -12.03
N MET A 358 5.04 -16.72 -12.28
CA MET A 358 3.89 -16.41 -11.43
C MET A 358 2.91 -17.59 -11.38
N ALA A 359 2.56 -18.18 -12.53
CA ALA A 359 1.69 -19.35 -12.59
C ALA A 359 2.28 -20.54 -11.84
N ARG A 360 3.56 -20.86 -12.09
CA ARG A 360 4.28 -21.95 -11.41
C ARG A 360 4.32 -21.77 -9.89
N TYR A 361 4.53 -20.54 -9.41
CA TYR A 361 4.52 -20.25 -7.98
C TYR A 361 3.15 -20.53 -7.35
N LEU A 362 2.07 -20.13 -8.01
CA LEU A 362 0.71 -20.37 -7.53
C LEU A 362 0.38 -21.88 -7.47
N GLU A 363 0.73 -22.61 -8.53
CA GLU A 363 0.46 -24.05 -8.64
C GLU A 363 1.26 -24.88 -7.64
N ALA A 364 2.52 -24.52 -7.37
CA ALA A 364 3.34 -25.21 -6.37
C ALA A 364 2.80 -25.10 -4.93
N GLN A 365 1.82 -24.23 -4.70
CA GLN A 365 1.26 -23.89 -3.40
C GLN A 365 -0.25 -24.25 -3.29
N THR A 366 -0.83 -24.75 -4.39
CA THR A 366 -2.22 -25.24 -4.48
C THR A 366 -2.24 -26.71 -4.04
#